data_AF-A0A0D9Y1P7-F1
#
_entry.id   AF-A0A0D9Y1P7-F1
#
_cell.length_a   1.000
_cell.length_b   1.000
_cell.length_c   1.000
_cell.angle_alpha   90.00
_cell.angle_beta   90.00
_cell.angle_gamma   90.00
#
_symmetry.space_group_name_H-M   'P 1'
#
loop_
_entity.id
_entity.type
_entity.pdbx_description
1 polymer ?
#
loop_
_entity_poly.entity_id
_entity_poly.type
_entity_poly.pdbx_seq_one_letter_code
_entity_poly.pdbx_strand_id
1 'polypeptide(L)'
;MTASRLLTIITVCIAATAPGATATIKGWHPIKDINDPHIQELGHWAVSKTNKVTPSIPLTFSKVTSGEEHYQFLTTEYLLHINASIYGVIHSYTAVLIEEVSKKRTLLSFK
;
A
#
# COMPACT_ATOMS: atom_id res chain seq x y z
N MET A 1 34.00 36.28 39.01
CA MET A 1 32.54 36.07 39.06
C MET A 1 32.24 34.85 38.19
N THR A 2 31.98 33.72 38.82
CA THR A 2 31.79 32.41 38.19
C THR A 2 30.38 32.34 37.60
N ALA A 3 30.27 32.13 36.29
CA ALA A 3 28.99 31.98 35.60
C ALA A 3 28.47 30.55 35.80
N SER A 4 27.45 30.43 36.65
CA SER A 4 26.71 29.19 36.91
C SER A 4 25.86 28.82 35.68
N ARG A 5 26.14 27.66 35.07
CA ARG A 5 25.37 27.10 33.96
C ARG A 5 24.18 26.33 34.52
N LEU A 6 22.96 26.83 34.32
CA LEU A 6 21.72 26.11 34.63
C LEU A 6 21.59 24.87 33.73
N LEU A 7 21.57 23.67 34.32
CA LEU A 7 21.12 22.44 33.64
C LEU A 7 19.59 22.38 33.71
N THR A 8 18.93 22.58 32.56
CA THR A 8 17.49 22.33 32.40
C THR A 8 17.27 20.82 32.24
N ILE A 9 16.75 20.16 33.27
CA ILE A 9 16.35 18.75 33.22
C ILE A 9 15.03 18.67 32.44
N ILE A 10 15.08 18.15 31.21
CA ILE A 10 13.89 17.83 30.42
C ILE A 10 13.32 16.52 30.94
N THR A 11 12.30 16.60 31.80
CA THR A 11 11.51 15.44 32.20
C THR A 11 10.68 14.97 31.01
N VAL A 12 11.06 13.84 30.42
CA VAL A 12 10.26 13.12 29.43
C VAL A 12 9.18 12.34 30.16
N CYS A 13 7.92 12.78 30.04
CA CYS A 13 6.77 11.97 30.42
C CYS A 13 6.55 10.90 29.34
N ILE A 14 6.86 9.64 29.67
CA ILE A 14 6.49 8.51 28.82
C ILE A 14 5.00 8.27 29.00
N ALA A 15 4.19 8.79 28.07
CA ALA A 15 2.78 8.44 27.99
C ALA A 15 2.67 7.00 27.45
N ALA A 16 2.02 6.12 28.22
CA ALA A 16 1.72 4.77 27.80
C ALA A 16 0.79 4.80 26.57
N THR A 17 1.26 4.28 25.43
CA THR A 17 0.46 4.14 24.22
C THR A 17 -0.47 2.94 24.34
N ALA A 18 -1.78 3.21 24.31
CA ALA A 18 -2.79 2.18 24.11
C ALA A 18 -2.70 1.64 22.65
N PRO A 19 -2.91 0.34 22.40
CA PRO A 19 -2.95 -0.20 21.04
C PRO A 19 -4.23 0.25 20.33
N GLY A 20 -4.11 0.88 19.14
CA GLY A 20 -5.28 1.04 18.25
C GLY A 20 -5.40 2.32 17.45
N ALA A 21 -4.38 3.18 17.37
CA ALA A 21 -4.39 4.28 16.39
C ALA A 21 -3.52 3.90 15.20
N THR A 22 -4.12 3.31 14.17
CA THR A 22 -3.50 3.23 12.84
C THR A 22 -3.19 4.66 12.44
N ALA A 23 -1.90 5.01 12.34
CA ALA A 23 -1.50 6.32 11.88
C ALA A 23 -1.94 6.47 10.41
N THR A 24 -3.07 7.14 10.19
CA THR A 24 -3.48 7.56 8.85
C THR A 24 -2.43 8.52 8.33
N ILE A 25 -1.58 8.03 7.44
CA ILE A 25 -0.76 8.88 6.57
C ILE A 25 -1.71 9.78 5.79
N LYS A 26 -1.60 11.10 6.01
CA LYS A 26 -2.49 12.12 5.45
C LYS A 26 -2.68 11.91 3.94
N GLY A 27 -3.88 11.50 3.53
CA GLY A 27 -4.26 11.30 2.12
C GLY A 27 -4.57 9.84 1.72
N TRP A 28 -3.93 8.85 2.38
CA TRP A 28 -4.21 7.44 2.11
C TRP A 28 -5.30 6.91 3.05
N HIS A 29 -6.18 6.09 2.49
CA HIS A 29 -7.31 5.51 3.21
C HIS A 29 -7.34 4.01 2.96
N PRO A 30 -7.60 3.18 3.99
CA PRO A 30 -7.82 1.75 3.78
C PRO A 30 -8.99 1.53 2.81
N ILE A 31 -8.81 0.61 1.87
CA ILE A 31 -9.90 0.15 0.99
C ILE A 31 -10.91 -0.60 1.86
N LYS A 32 -12.15 -0.10 1.91
CA LYS A 32 -13.19 -0.62 2.81
C LYS A 32 -13.75 -1.96 2.35
N ASP A 33 -14.07 -2.06 1.06
CA ASP A 33 -14.55 -3.30 0.46
C ASP A 33 -13.46 -3.89 -0.44
N ILE A 34 -12.65 -4.78 0.15
CA ILE A 34 -11.61 -5.47 -0.61
C ILE A 34 -12.19 -6.42 -1.65
N ASN A 35 -13.44 -6.84 -1.51
CA ASN A 35 -14.11 -7.75 -2.45
C ASN A 35 -14.83 -6.98 -3.57
N ASP A 36 -14.75 -5.65 -3.59
CA ASP A 36 -15.24 -4.86 -4.71
C ASP A 36 -14.63 -5.42 -6.02
N PRO A 37 -15.47 -5.79 -7.01
CA PRO A 37 -15.01 -6.36 -8.27
C PRO A 37 -13.96 -5.50 -8.98
N HIS A 38 -14.04 -4.17 -8.86
CA HIS A 38 -13.06 -3.24 -9.41
C HIS A 38 -11.69 -3.40 -8.75
N ILE A 39 -11.65 -3.53 -7.42
CA ILE A 39 -10.40 -3.72 -6.69
C ILE A 39 -9.76 -5.07 -7.04
N GLN A 40 -10.55 -6.14 -7.12
CA GLN A 40 -10.06 -7.44 -7.56
C GLN A 40 -9.54 -7.40 -9.00
N GLU A 41 -10.23 -6.66 -9.89
CA GLU A 41 -9.80 -6.49 -11.28
C GLU A 41 -8.49 -5.69 -11.38
N LEU A 42 -8.29 -4.64 -10.57
CA LEU A 42 -7.01 -3.93 -10.50
C LEU A 42 -5.86 -4.84 -10.08
N GLY A 43 -6.09 -5.72 -9.10
CA GLY A 43 -5.11 -6.73 -8.70
C GLY A 43 -4.76 -7.71 -9.82
N HIS A 44 -5.79 -8.24 -10.50
CA HIS A 44 -5.61 -9.13 -11.66
C HIS A 44 -4.85 -8.43 -12.80
N TRP A 45 -5.20 -7.17 -13.08
CA TRP A 45 -4.54 -6.34 -14.07
C TRP A 45 -3.06 -6.12 -13.75
N ALA A 46 -2.72 -5.85 -12.49
CA ALA A 46 -1.33 -5.66 -12.06
C ALA A 46 -0.49 -6.93 -12.29
N VAL A 47 -1.00 -8.11 -11.90
CA VAL A 47 -0.35 -9.41 -12.16
C VAL A 47 -0.15 -9.63 -13.66
N SER A 48 -1.21 -9.38 -14.45
CA SER A 48 -1.16 -9.53 -15.91
C SER A 48 -0.16 -8.59 -16.57
N LYS A 49 -0.02 -7.36 -16.07
CA LYS A 49 0.94 -6.36 -16.56
C LYS A 49 2.37 -6.79 -16.25
N THR A 50 2.64 -7.27 -15.03
CA THR A 50 3.96 -7.80 -14.63
C THR A 50 4.38 -8.99 -15.49
N ASN A 51 3.50 -9.97 -15.70
CA ASN A 51 3.78 -11.13 -16.55
C ASN A 51 4.15 -10.76 -18.00
N LYS A 52 3.69 -9.61 -18.51
CA LYS A 52 4.03 -9.13 -19.86
C LYS A 52 5.42 -8.49 -19.95
N VAL A 53 5.96 -7.98 -18.84
CA VAL A 53 7.22 -7.20 -18.84
C VAL A 53 8.37 -7.95 -18.17
N THR A 54 8.10 -9.00 -17.42
CA THR A 54 9.12 -9.81 -16.75
C THR A 54 9.31 -11.15 -17.48
N PRO A 55 10.55 -11.55 -17.85
CA PRO A 55 10.83 -12.82 -18.52
C PRO A 55 10.79 -14.04 -17.57
N SER A 56 10.14 -13.92 -16.41
CA SER A 56 10.08 -14.96 -15.37
C SER A 56 8.89 -15.91 -15.57
N ILE A 57 8.80 -16.91 -14.68
CA ILE A 57 7.62 -17.78 -14.58
C ILE A 57 6.38 -16.90 -14.34
N PRO A 58 5.28 -17.09 -15.11
CA PRO A 58 4.09 -16.27 -14.98
C PRO A 58 3.36 -16.54 -13.67
N LEU A 59 2.93 -15.46 -13.03
CA LEU A 59 2.09 -15.49 -11.84
C LEU A 59 0.63 -15.72 -12.22
N THR A 60 -0.09 -16.52 -11.43
CA THR A 60 -1.56 -16.62 -11.53
C THR A 60 -2.18 -15.80 -10.40
N PHE A 61 -2.99 -14.80 -10.74
CA PHE A 61 -3.68 -13.99 -9.74
C PHE A 61 -4.63 -14.87 -8.91
N SER A 62 -4.64 -14.67 -7.59
CA SER A 62 -5.59 -15.33 -6.68
C SER A 62 -6.62 -14.34 -6.14
N LYS A 63 -6.18 -13.30 -5.42
CA LYS A 63 -7.03 -12.22 -4.89
C LYS A 63 -6.23 -11.04 -4.40
N VAL A 64 -6.88 -9.88 -4.29
CA VAL A 64 -6.42 -8.79 -3.40
C VAL A 64 -6.84 -9.12 -1.97
N THR A 65 -5.92 -8.98 -1.00
CA THR A 65 -6.13 -9.32 0.41
C THR A 65 -6.33 -8.11 1.30
N SER A 66 -5.73 -6.97 0.94
CA SER A 66 -5.92 -5.66 1.58
C SER A 66 -5.34 -4.57 0.68
N GLY A 67 -5.56 -3.31 1.02
CA GLY A 67 -4.92 -2.21 0.33
C GLY A 67 -5.32 -0.86 0.87
N GLU A 68 -4.68 0.16 0.31
CA GLU A 68 -4.93 1.57 0.58
C GLU A 68 -5.14 2.31 -0.74
N GLU A 69 -5.93 3.38 -0.69
CA GLU A 69 -6.23 4.24 -1.82
C GLU A 69 -6.05 5.72 -1.45
N HIS A 70 -5.58 6.51 -2.41
CA HIS A 70 -5.44 7.95 -2.30
C HIS A 70 -6.00 8.63 -3.54
N TYR A 71 -7.11 9.35 -3.36
CA TYR A 71 -7.77 10.11 -4.41
C TYR A 71 -7.07 11.46 -4.64
N GLN A 72 -6.71 11.75 -5.89
CA GLN A 72 -6.08 13.01 -6.30
C GLN A 72 -6.75 13.56 -7.55
N PHE A 73 -7.76 14.43 -7.39
CA PHE A 73 -8.50 15.12 -8.47
C PHE A 73 -8.99 14.23 -9.62
N LEU A 74 -8.10 13.86 -10.56
CA LEU A 74 -8.38 13.07 -11.77
C LEU A 74 -7.75 11.67 -11.74
N THR A 75 -7.06 11.31 -10.66
CA THR A 75 -6.42 10.00 -10.48
C THR A 75 -6.75 9.40 -9.13
N THR A 76 -6.64 8.09 -9.05
CA THR A 76 -6.63 7.33 -7.79
C THR A 76 -5.36 6.49 -7.77
N GLU A 77 -4.56 6.66 -6.72
CA GLU A 77 -3.39 5.83 -6.46
C GLU A 77 -3.78 4.69 -5.52
N TYR A 78 -3.34 3.48 -5.81
CA TYR A 78 -3.62 2.29 -5.02
C TYR A 78 -2.33 1.61 -4.59
N LEU A 79 -2.30 1.17 -3.34
CA LEU A 79 -1.35 0.21 -2.80
C LEU A 79 -2.13 -1.06 -2.49
N LEU A 80 -1.93 -2.11 -3.29
CA LEU A 80 -2.66 -3.37 -3.17
C LEU A 80 -1.73 -4.47 -2.66
N HIS A 81 -2.18 -5.22 -1.65
CA HIS A 81 -1.59 -6.49 -1.25
C HIS A 81 -2.32 -7.62 -1.99
N ILE A 82 -1.56 -8.41 -2.74
CA ILE A 82 -2.06 -9.38 -3.71
C ILE A 82 -1.51 -10.75 -3.37
N ASN A 83 -2.37 -11.75 -3.33
CA ASN A 83 -1.95 -13.14 -3.40
C ASN A 83 -1.93 -13.56 -4.87
N ALA A 84 -0.80 -14.12 -5.31
CA ALA A 84 -0.67 -14.75 -6.62
C ALA A 84 0.15 -16.03 -6.49
N SER A 85 -0.08 -17.01 -7.36
CA SER A 85 0.59 -18.31 -7.28
C SER A 85 1.63 -18.54 -8.37
N ILE A 86 2.72 -19.20 -7.99
CA ILE A 86 3.70 -19.80 -8.90
C ILE A 86 3.56 -21.31 -8.75
N TYR A 87 3.24 -22.02 -9.84
CA TYR A 87 3.02 -23.48 -9.83
C TYR A 87 2.07 -23.96 -8.71
N GLY A 88 1.01 -23.19 -8.44
CA GLY A 88 0.02 -23.51 -7.40
C GLY A 88 0.41 -23.12 -5.96
N VAL A 89 1.65 -22.67 -5.73
CA VAL A 89 2.08 -22.15 -4.42
C VAL A 89 1.77 -20.67 -4.34
N ILE A 90 0.98 -20.26 -3.34
CA ILE A 90 0.57 -18.86 -3.14
C ILE A 90 1.71 -18.07 -2.49
N HIS A 91 2.00 -16.90 -3.07
CA HIS A 91 2.90 -15.88 -2.54
C HIS A 91 2.16 -14.54 -2.42
N SER A 92 2.65 -13.69 -1.51
CA SER A 92 2.13 -12.34 -1.31
C SER A 92 2.99 -11.33 -2.05
N TYR A 93 2.34 -10.37 -2.69
CA TYR A 93 2.95 -9.30 -3.47
C TYR A 93 2.33 -7.95 -3.08
N THR A 94 3.07 -6.88 -3.33
CA THR A 94 2.57 -5.51 -3.25
C THR A 94 2.62 -4.88 -4.63
N ALA A 95 1.49 -4.35 -5.08
CA ALA A 95 1.38 -3.56 -6.30
C ALA A 95 1.06 -2.11 -5.96
N VAL A 96 1.79 -1.18 -6.59
CA VAL A 96 1.47 0.26 -6.55
C VAL A 96 1.09 0.69 -7.95
N LEU A 97 -0.10 1.24 -8.12
CA LEU A 97 -0.63 1.65 -9.43
C LEU A 97 -1.47 2.92 -9.34
N ILE A 98 -1.57 3.62 -10.47
CA ILE A 98 -2.43 4.79 -10.64
C ILE A 98 -3.51 4.44 -11.68
N GLU A 99 -4.77 4.74 -11.37
CA GLU A 99 -5.88 4.76 -12.32
C GLU A 99 -6.36 6.19 -12.55
N GLU A 100 -6.45 6.61 -13.81
CA GLU A 100 -7.07 7.88 -14.21
C GLU A 100 -8.59 7.75 -14.35
N VAL A 101 -9.32 8.85 -14.27
CA VAL A 101 -10.76 8.90 -14.62
C VAL A 101 -11.04 8.43 -16.06
N SER A 102 -10.04 8.53 -16.95
CA SER A 102 -10.07 8.01 -18.33
C SER A 102 -9.94 6.48 -18.43
N LYS A 103 -9.80 5.78 -17.29
CA LYS A 103 -9.51 4.34 -17.17
C LYS A 103 -8.15 3.91 -17.72
N LYS A 104 -7.26 4.86 -18.01
CA LYS A 104 -5.83 4.56 -18.19
C LYS A 104 -5.20 4.18 -16.86
N ARG A 105 -4.30 3.20 -16.91
CA ARG A 105 -3.64 2.64 -15.74
C ARG A 105 -2.13 2.57 -15.93
N THR A 106 -1.41 2.93 -14.89
CA THR A 106 0.05 2.84 -14.83
C THR A 106 0.45 2.03 -13.61
N LEU A 107 1.19 0.94 -13.83
CA LEU A 107 1.78 0.14 -12.75
C LEU A 107 3.13 0.75 -12.40
N LEU A 108 3.27 1.28 -11.19
CA LEU A 108 4.49 1.92 -10.70
C LEU A 108 5.46 0.89 -10.14
N SER A 109 4.95 -0.10 -9.41
CA SER A 109 5.77 -1.21 -8.90
C SER A 109 4.95 -2.46 -8.65
N PHE A 110 5.63 -3.61 -8.69
CA PHE A 110 5.11 -4.92 -8.31
C PHE A 110 6.26 -5.71 -7.67
N LYS A 111 6.12 -6.12 -6.41
CA LYS A 111 7.19 -6.76 -5.63
C LYS A 111 6.66 -7.89 -4.79
#